data_AF-U4V129-F1
#
_entry.id   AF-U4V129-F1
#
_cell.length_a   1.000
_cell.length_b   1.000
_cell.length_c   1.000
_cell.angle_alpha   90.00
_cell.angle_beta   90.00
_cell.angle_gamma   90.00
#
_symmetry.space_group_name_H-M   'P 1'
#
loop_
_entity.id
_entity.type
_entity.pdbx_description
1 polymer ?
#
loop_
_entity_poly.entity_id
_entity_poly.type
_entity_poly.pdbx_seq_one_letter_code
_entity_poly.pdbx_strand_id
1 'polypeptide(L)' 'MRQFYTHSDYTDALLNIAAKHGASDRIAAYEYCMNKKWLCGYGRVTDKGFHKVTANFYKDNP' A
#
# COMPACT_ATOMS: atom_id res chain seq x y z
N MET A 1 7.87 -13.52 -12.88
CA MET A 1 6.60 -12.83 -13.20
C MET A 1 6.21 -11.97 -12.01
N ARG A 2 5.88 -10.69 -12.21
CA ARG A 2 5.42 -9.80 -11.12
C ARG A 2 3.96 -10.13 -10.83
N GLN A 3 3.65 -10.57 -9.61
CA GLN A 3 2.27 -10.85 -9.23
C GLN A 3 1.59 -9.52 -8.88
N PHE A 4 0.41 -9.31 -9.46
CA PHE A 4 -0.42 -8.14 -9.16
C PHE A 4 -1.68 -8.64 -8.48
N TYR A 5 -1.88 -8.21 -7.24
CA TYR A 5 -3.09 -8.55 -6.49
C TYR A 5 -4.22 -7.59 -6.92
N THR A 6 -5.44 -8.12 -7.04
CA THR A 6 -6.64 -7.34 -7.35
C THR A 6 -6.83 -6.19 -6.35
N HIS A 7 -7.72 -5.25 -6.69
CA HIS A 7 -8.12 -4.18 -5.76
C HIS A 7 -8.75 -4.84 -4.52
N SER A 8 -7.93 -5.04 -3.50
CA SER A 8 -8.20 -5.90 -2.35
C SER A 8 -7.94 -5.11 -1.07
N ASP A 9 -8.30 -5.65 0.09
CA ASP A 9 -8.05 -5.07 1.43
C ASP A 9 -6.61 -4.56 1.62
N TYR A 10 -5.65 -5.13 0.89
CA TYR A 10 -4.25 -4.69 0.84
C TYR A 10 -4.05 -3.27 0.27
N THR A 11 -4.88 -2.82 -0.67
CA THR A 11 -4.81 -1.45 -1.20
C THR A 11 -5.25 -0.45 -0.13
N ASP A 12 -6.38 -0.69 0.55
CA ASP A 12 -6.81 0.15 1.67
C ASP A 12 -5.82 0.11 2.83
N ALA A 13 -5.22 -1.04 3.13
CA ALA A 13 -4.16 -1.15 4.13
C ALA A 13 -2.94 -0.28 3.75
N LEU A 14 -2.52 -0.27 2.48
CA LEU A 14 -1.44 0.60 2.01
C LEU A 14 -1.79 2.08 2.12
N LEU A 15 -3.02 2.46 1.78
CA LEU A 15 -3.50 3.84 1.92
C LEU A 15 -3.51 4.27 3.39
N ASN A 16 -3.92 3.40 4.31
CA ASN A 16 -3.86 3.66 5.75
C ASN A 16 -2.43 3.79 6.27
N ILE A 17 -1.49 2.97 5.78
CA ILE A 17 -0.06 3.11 6.10
C ILE A 17 0.47 4.47 5.59
N ALA A 18 0.10 4.89 4.38
CA ALA A 18 0.48 6.19 3.84
C ALA A 18 -0.14 7.35 4.63
N ALA A 19 -1.38 7.22 5.10
CA ALA A 19 -2.02 8.20 5.99
C ALA A 19 -1.27 8.33 7.33
N LYS A 20 -0.84 7.21 7.94
CA LYS A 20 0.02 7.23 9.14
C LYS A 20 1.38 7.92 8.91
N HIS A 21 1.83 7.98 7.67
CA HIS A 21 3.07 8.67 7.28
C HIS A 21 2.86 10.17 6.93
N GLY A 22 1.66 10.71 7.15
CA GLY A 22 1.36 12.14 6.98
C GLY A 22 0.70 12.50 5.64
N ALA A 23 0.15 11.53 4.90
CA ALA A 23 -0.70 11.87 3.76
C ALA A 23 -2.02 12.49 4.26
N SER A 24 -2.31 13.71 3.81
CA SER A 24 -3.48 14.49 4.27
C SER A 24 -4.81 13.87 3.85
N ASP A 25 -4.85 13.25 2.67
CA ASP A 25 -6.07 12.77 2.03
C ASP A 25 -5.83 11.44 1.30
N ARG A 26 -6.93 10.74 0.95
CA ARG A 26 -6.89 9.45 0.25
C ARG A 26 -6.18 9.52 -1.11
N ILE A 27 -6.26 10.68 -1.80
CA ILE A 27 -5.55 10.94 -3.05
C ILE A 27 -4.04 11.08 -2.80
N ALA A 28 -3.64 11.85 -1.80
CA ALA A 28 -2.23 12.00 -1.42
C ALA A 28 -1.63 10.66 -0.96
N ALA A 29 -2.41 9.82 -0.25
CA ALA A 29 -2.02 8.47 0.14
C ALA A 29 -1.83 7.57 -1.09
N TYR A 30 -2.71 7.68 -2.09
CA TYR A 30 -2.59 6.94 -3.34
C TYR A 30 -1.35 7.35 -4.13
N GLU A 31 -1.12 8.66 -4.30
CA GLU A 31 0.08 9.19 -4.95
C GLU A 31 1.37 8.81 -4.21
N TYR A 32 1.34 8.80 -2.87
CA TYR A 32 2.45 8.32 -2.05
C TYR A 32 2.73 6.83 -2.33
N CYS A 33 1.70 5.98 -2.31
CA CYS A 33 1.82 4.56 -2.60
C CYS A 33 2.33 4.30 -4.03
N MET A 34 1.89 5.10 -5.00
CA MET A 34 2.38 5.07 -6.39
C MET A 34 3.86 5.47 -6.48
N ASN A 35 4.26 6.58 -5.85
CA ASN A 35 5.65 7.06 -5.78
C ASN A 35 6.58 6.03 -5.13
N LYS A 36 6.12 5.35 -4.07
CA LYS A 36 6.87 4.28 -3.40
C LYS A 36 6.90 2.96 -4.18
N LYS A 37 6.16 2.86 -5.30
CA LYS A 37 5.95 1.66 -6.11
C LYS A 37 5.27 0.53 -5.35
N TRP A 38 4.42 0.87 -4.37
CA TRP A 38 3.57 -0.07 -3.63
C TRP A 38 2.30 -0.39 -4.40
N LEU A 39 1.81 0.58 -5.17
CA LEU A 39 0.73 0.42 -6.14
C LEU A 39 1.28 0.58 -7.56
N CYS A 40 0.56 0.05 -8.54
CA CYS A 40 0.77 0.31 -9.96
C CYS A 40 -0.38 1.14 -10.54
N GLY A 41 -0.25 1.59 -11.80
CA GLY A 41 -1.15 2.54 -12.47
C GLY A 41 -2.64 2.15 -12.54
N TYR A 42 -3.00 0.93 -12.14
CA TYR A 42 -4.39 0.44 -12.05
C TYR A 42 -4.86 0.24 -10.60
N GLY A 43 -4.18 0.84 -9.62
CA GLY A 43 -4.49 0.68 -8.19
C GLY A 43 -4.32 -0.76 -7.68
N ARG A 44 -3.54 -1.58 -8.38
CA ARG A 44 -3.21 -2.95 -7.96
C ARG A 44 -1.96 -2.93 -7.08
N VAL A 45 -1.95 -3.79 -6.08
CA VAL A 45 -0.82 -3.94 -5.16
C VAL A 45 0.31 -4.68 -5.86
N THR A 46 1.52 -4.12 -5.77
CA THR A 46 2.74 -4.77 -6.23
C THR A 46 3.30 -5.68 -5.13
N ASP A 47 4.20 -6.59 -5.47
CA ASP A 47 4.94 -7.40 -4.46
C ASP A 47 5.56 -6.54 -3.35
N LYS A 48 6.06 -5.34 -3.71
CA LYS A 48 6.64 -4.40 -2.75
C LYS A 48 5.59 -3.81 -1.81
N GLY A 49 4.39 -3.51 -2.33
CA GLY A 49 3.26 -3.08 -1.51
C GLY A 49 2.77 -4.18 -0.58
N PHE A 50 2.64 -5.40 -1.10
CA PHE A 50 2.24 -6.56 -0.30
C PHE A 50 3.22 -6.84 0.85
N HIS A 51 4.53 -6.81 0.57
CA HIS A 51 5.55 -6.96 1.60
C HIS A 51 5.49 -5.85 2.65
N LYS A 52 5.14 -4.61 2.26
CA LYS A 52 4.98 -3.50 3.20
C LYS A 52 3.77 -3.69 4.11
N VAL A 53 2.64 -4.15 3.58
CA VAL A 53 1.44 -4.44 4.37
C VAL A 53 1.71 -5.56 5.36
N THR A 54 2.25 -6.68 4.90
CA THR A 54 2.59 -7.83 5.76
C THR A 54 3.60 -7.44 6.84
N ALA A 55 4.67 -6.72 6.50
CA ALA A 55 5.61 -6.20 7.49
C ALA A 55 4.96 -5.27 8.53
N ASN A 56 3.96 -4.48 8.14
CA ASN A 56 3.24 -3.64 9.09
C ASN A 56 2.33 -4.47 10.01
N PHE A 57 1.65 -5.50 9.48
CA PHE A 57 0.84 -6.43 10.28
C PHE A 57 1.64 -7.13 11.37
N TYR A 58 2.84 -7.63 11.06
CA TYR A 58 3.71 -8.26 12.07
C TYR A 58 4.34 -7.26 13.05
N LYS A 59 4.31 -5.95 12.76
CA LYS A 59 4.86 -4.92 13.64
C LYS A 59 3.82 -4.38 14.63
N ASP A 60 2.55 -4.39 14.24
CA ASP A 60 1.41 -4.04 15.09
C ASP A 60 1.00 -5.21 16.03
N ASN A 61 1.47 -6.45 15.77
CA ASN A 61 1.27 -7.64 16.62
C ASN A 61 2.62 -8.16 17.16
N PRO A 62 3.12 -7.64 18.30
CA PRO A 62 4.21 -8.26 19.05
C PRO A 62 3.78 -9.55 19.78
#